data_AF-A0A5M5ZM78-F1
#
_entry.id   AF-A0A5M5ZM78-F1
#
_cell.length_a   1.000
_cell.length_b   1.000
_cell.length_c   1.000
_cell.angle_alpha   90.00
_cell.angle_beta   90.00
_cell.angle_gamma   90.00
#
_symmetry.space_group_name_H-M   'P 1'
#
loop_
_entity.id
_entity.type
_entity.pdbx_description
1 polymer ?
#
loop_
_entity_poly.entity_id
_entity_poly.type
_entity_poly.pdbx_seq_one_letter_code
_entity_poly.pdbx_strand_id
1 'polypeptide(L)'
;MSKIYKKQPLDIVVSGITLRYSMKYNIWVNWAGTRAYRKYNDSSWNRFLQIHTDINGSKFLNVKPKTVQLDEAVADAYNPMPDDGKKYKLVHNDGNLGNCQANNLEWKEVRKYDPLATRRKIGNGLTVTVEGKIFDKGKELPIEKETGDRDT
;
A
#
# COMPACT_ATOMS: atom_id res chain seq x y z
N MET A 1 -8.20 -23.41 10.18
CA MET A 1 -8.33 -22.22 11.04
C MET A 1 -9.40 -21.32 10.45
N SER A 2 -10.51 -21.12 11.15
CA SER A 2 -11.55 -20.19 10.71
C SER A 2 -10.99 -18.77 10.76
N LYS A 3 -11.07 -18.05 9.65
CA LYS A 3 -10.72 -16.63 9.61
C LYS A 3 -11.67 -15.91 10.56
N ILE A 4 -11.17 -15.42 11.69
CA ILE A 4 -11.92 -14.52 12.56
C ILE A 4 -11.96 -13.19 11.82
N TYR A 5 -12.90 -13.04 10.89
CA TYR A 5 -13.27 -11.74 10.37
C TYR A 5 -13.90 -10.99 11.53
N LYS A 6 -13.16 -10.10 12.21
CA LYS A 6 -13.80 -9.06 13.02
C LYS A 6 -14.81 -8.40 12.09
N LYS A 7 -16.11 -8.52 12.37
CA LYS A 7 -17.19 -7.92 11.56
C LYS A 7 -16.76 -6.50 11.21
N GLN A 8 -16.48 -6.24 9.93
CA GLN A 8 -16.21 -4.88 9.48
C GLN A 8 -17.42 -4.03 9.89
N PRO A 9 -17.23 -2.86 10.51
CA PRO A 9 -18.37 -2.08 10.98
C PRO A 9 -19.20 -1.66 9.78
N LEU A 10 -20.52 -1.67 9.97
CA LEU A 10 -21.48 -1.30 8.95
C LEU A 10 -21.14 0.09 8.39
N ASP A 11 -21.21 0.22 7.06
CA ASP A 11 -21.06 1.49 6.37
C ASP A 11 -22.07 2.52 6.92
N ILE A 12 -21.64 3.77 7.06
CA ILE A 12 -22.52 4.89 7.43
C ILE A 12 -22.71 5.82 6.26
N VAL A 13 -23.84 6.54 6.25
CA VAL A 13 -24.08 7.64 5.31
C VAL A 13 -24.07 8.94 6.08
N VAL A 14 -23.20 9.88 5.69
CA VAL A 14 -23.16 11.24 6.25
C VAL A 14 -23.22 12.22 5.09
N SER A 15 -24.22 13.10 5.10
CA SER A 15 -24.45 14.08 4.02
C SER A 15 -24.48 13.44 2.62
N GLY A 16 -25.13 12.28 2.48
CA GLY A 16 -25.24 11.53 1.22
C GLY A 16 -23.97 10.77 0.80
N ILE A 17 -22.91 10.77 1.61
CA ILE A 17 -21.64 10.09 1.32
C ILE A 17 -21.57 8.81 2.15
N THR A 18 -21.42 7.67 1.46
CA THR A 18 -21.14 6.38 2.11
C THR A 18 -19.69 6.33 2.57
N LEU A 19 -19.50 5.97 3.85
CA LEU A 19 -18.21 5.87 4.50
C LEU A 19 -18.09 4.52 5.21
N ARG A 20 -16.90 3.94 5.15
CA ARG A 20 -16.53 2.70 5.85
C ARG A 20 -15.53 2.99 6.95
N TYR A 21 -15.62 2.25 8.04
CA TYR A 21 -14.76 2.46 9.19
C TYR A 21 -13.40 1.77 9.04
N SER A 22 -12.33 2.55 9.19
CA SER A 22 -10.99 2.04 9.47
C SER A 22 -10.86 1.76 10.97
N MET A 23 -10.72 0.49 11.33
CA MET A 23 -10.54 0.07 12.72
C MET A 23 -9.22 0.55 13.30
N LYS A 24 -8.15 0.54 12.51
CA LYS A 24 -6.81 0.91 12.97
C LYS A 24 -6.71 2.38 13.35
N TYR A 25 -7.37 3.26 12.59
CA TYR A 25 -7.24 4.70 12.75
C TYR A 25 -8.44 5.37 13.44
N ASN A 26 -9.54 4.64 13.66
CA ASN A 26 -10.80 5.19 14.20
C ASN A 26 -11.32 6.37 13.36
N ILE A 27 -11.34 6.17 12.04
CA ILE A 27 -11.76 7.17 11.05
C ILE A 27 -12.66 6.48 10.02
N TRP A 28 -13.69 7.18 9.58
CA TRP A 28 -14.58 6.75 8.52
C TRP A 28 -14.14 7.37 7.20
N VAL A 29 -13.98 6.58 6.14
CA VAL A 29 -13.48 7.04 4.83
C VAL A 29 -14.34 6.52 3.69
N ASN A 30 -14.47 7.29 2.62
CA ASN A 30 -15.18 6.84 1.42
C ASN A 30 -14.25 5.99 0.52
N TRP A 31 -14.86 5.16 -0.32
CA TRP A 31 -14.15 4.29 -1.25
C TRP A 31 -13.24 5.07 -2.23
N ALA A 32 -13.65 6.28 -2.62
CA ALA A 32 -12.88 7.14 -3.52
C ALA A 32 -11.63 7.78 -2.87
N GLY A 33 -11.44 7.68 -1.55
CA GLY A 33 -10.31 8.31 -0.87
C GLY A 33 -10.32 9.84 -0.96
N THR A 34 -11.50 10.45 -0.93
CA THR A 34 -11.71 11.91 -1.05
C THR A 34 -12.45 12.51 0.15
N ARG A 35 -12.96 11.68 1.06
CA ARG A 35 -13.71 12.09 2.24
C ARG A 35 -13.29 11.25 3.43
N ALA A 36 -13.02 11.92 4.55
CA ALA A 36 -12.74 11.31 5.84
C ALA A 36 -13.60 11.98 6.92
N TYR A 37 -14.09 11.22 7.89
CA TYR A 37 -15.00 11.68 8.93
C TYR A 37 -14.65 11.02 10.26
N ARG A 38 -14.77 11.77 11.36
CA ARG A 38 -14.51 11.24 12.69
C ARG A 38 -15.73 11.36 13.57
N LYS A 39 -16.04 10.26 14.26
CA LYS A 39 -16.99 10.25 15.37
C LYS A 39 -16.21 10.39 16.68
N TYR A 40 -16.65 11.30 17.52
CA TYR A 40 -16.16 11.53 18.87
C TYR A 40 -17.23 11.08 19.88
N ASN A 41 -16.86 10.99 21.15
CA ASN A 41 -17.80 10.67 22.22
C ASN A 41 -18.90 11.75 22.32
N ASP A 42 -18.51 13.02 22.18
CA ASP A 42 -19.44 14.12 21.99
C ASP A 42 -19.81 14.25 20.52
N SER A 43 -21.07 13.97 20.20
CA SER A 43 -21.57 13.99 18.83
C SER A 43 -21.49 15.37 18.16
N SER A 44 -21.48 16.46 18.93
CA SER A 44 -21.33 17.83 18.39
C SER A 44 -19.95 18.10 17.79
N TRP A 45 -18.97 17.26 18.09
CA TRP A 45 -17.62 17.35 17.55
C TRP A 45 -17.47 16.56 16.25
N ASN A 46 -18.43 15.70 15.92
CA ASN A 46 -18.37 14.88 14.72
C ASN A 46 -18.31 15.76 13.48
N ARG A 47 -17.32 15.50 12.63
CA ARG A 47 -17.09 16.32 11.44
C ARG A 47 -16.28 15.57 10.39
N PHE A 48 -16.40 16.06 9.16
CA PHE A 48 -15.45 15.72 8.12
C PHE A 48 -14.08 16.28 8.49
N LEU A 49 -13.06 15.46 8.31
CA LEU A 49 -11.67 15.82 8.51
C LEU A 49 -11.14 16.49 7.25
N GLN A 50 -10.28 17.50 7.44
CA GLN A 50 -9.56 18.11 6.34
C GLN A 50 -8.48 17.14 5.82
N ILE A 51 -8.46 16.95 4.51
CA ILE A 51 -7.42 16.21 3.81
C ILE A 51 -6.37 17.21 3.35
N HIS A 52 -5.13 17.00 3.77
CA HIS A 52 -3.98 17.76 3.33
C HIS A 52 -3.22 16.96 2.28
N THR A 53 -2.48 17.67 1.42
CA THR A 53 -1.60 17.06 0.42
C THR A 53 -0.16 17.46 0.77
N ASP A 54 0.72 16.48 0.82
CA ASP A 54 2.15 16.66 1.06
C ASP A 54 2.88 17.04 -0.25
N ILE A 55 4.14 17.47 -0.16
CA ILE A 55 4.94 17.94 -1.30
C ILE A 55 5.16 16.84 -2.36
N ASN A 56 5.16 15.58 -1.95
CA ASN A 56 5.27 14.43 -2.86
C ASN A 56 3.92 14.01 -3.49
N GLY A 57 2.83 14.74 -3.20
CA GLY A 57 1.48 14.46 -3.68
C GLY A 57 0.67 13.49 -2.82
N SER A 58 1.25 12.88 -1.77
CA SER A 58 0.51 12.00 -0.87
C SER A 58 -0.50 12.77 -0.02
N LYS A 59 -1.57 12.10 0.40
CA LYS A 59 -2.65 12.73 1.19
C LYS A 59 -2.64 12.26 2.63
N PHE A 60 -2.86 13.18 3.56
CA PHE A 60 -2.90 12.87 4.98
C PHE A 60 -3.97 13.65 5.75
N LEU A 61 -4.31 13.12 6.92
CA LEU A 61 -5.25 13.70 7.87
C LEU A 61 -4.46 14.15 9.10
N ASN A 62 -4.53 15.45 9.42
CA ASN A 62 -3.92 15.99 10.63
C ASN A 62 -4.83 15.74 11.84
N VAL A 63 -4.73 14.53 12.38
CA VAL A 63 -5.51 14.09 13.54
C VAL A 63 -4.61 13.87 14.75
N LYS A 64 -5.10 14.19 15.95
CA LYS A 64 -4.41 13.83 17.19
C LYS A 64 -4.68 12.36 17.55
N PRO A 65 -3.69 11.64 18.13
CA PRO A 65 -2.35 12.12 18.52
C PRO A 65 -1.29 12.11 17.40
N LYS A 66 -1.55 11.44 16.28
CA LYS A 66 -0.60 11.30 15.17
C LYS A 66 -1.31 11.44 13.84
N THR A 67 -0.66 12.14 12.91
CA THR A 67 -1.07 12.22 11.51
C THR A 67 -1.30 10.83 10.91
N VAL A 68 -2.38 10.70 10.15
CA VAL A 68 -2.76 9.45 9.49
C VAL A 68 -2.65 9.66 7.98
N GLN A 69 -1.96 8.76 7.28
CA GLN A 69 -1.95 8.76 5.82
C GLN A 69 -3.31 8.28 5.30
N LEU A 70 -3.86 8.98 4.31
CA LEU A 70 -5.21 8.75 3.84
C LEU A 70 -5.34 7.39 3.12
N ASP A 71 -4.33 7.02 2.35
CA ASP A 71 -4.25 5.73 1.67
C ASP A 71 -4.26 4.56 2.66
N GLU A 72 -3.51 4.64 3.76
CA GLU A 72 -3.52 3.62 4.81
C GLU A 72 -4.91 3.49 5.45
N ALA A 73 -5.61 4.60 5.68
CA ALA A 73 -6.96 4.57 6.23
C ALA A 73 -7.99 3.96 5.26
N VAL A 74 -7.89 4.29 3.97
CA VAL A 74 -8.75 3.70 2.93
C VAL A 74 -8.45 2.21 2.77
N ALA A 75 -7.17 1.83 2.73
CA ALA A 75 -6.77 0.43 2.64
C ALA A 75 -7.26 -0.36 3.85
N ASP A 76 -7.06 0.13 5.08
CA ASP A 76 -7.57 -0.53 6.29
C ASP A 76 -9.10 -0.74 6.25
N ALA A 77 -9.85 0.24 5.73
CA ALA A 77 -11.31 0.16 5.64
C ALA A 77 -11.80 -0.81 4.56
N TYR A 78 -11.23 -0.77 3.34
CA TYR A 78 -11.77 -1.49 2.18
C TYR A 78 -10.96 -2.73 1.78
N ASN A 79 -9.64 -2.68 1.91
CA ASN A 79 -8.69 -3.74 1.54
C ASN A 79 -7.73 -4.01 2.71
N PRO A 80 -8.20 -4.51 3.87
CA PRO A 80 -7.37 -4.62 5.06
C PRO A 80 -6.15 -5.51 4.80
N MET A 81 -5.03 -5.16 5.41
CA MET A 81 -3.78 -5.91 5.27
C MET A 81 -4.00 -7.37 5.68
N PRO A 82 -3.50 -8.36 4.92
CA PRO A 82 -3.59 -9.76 5.31
C PRO A 82 -2.92 -10.02 6.67
N ASP A 83 -3.62 -10.74 7.54
CA ASP A 83 -3.12 -11.17 8.85
C ASP A 83 -2.61 -12.61 8.77
N ASP A 84 -1.50 -12.82 8.05
CA ASP A 84 -0.87 -14.12 7.79
C ASP A 84 0.57 -14.20 8.33
N GLY A 85 0.98 -13.22 9.14
CA GLY A 85 2.32 -13.11 9.71
C GLY A 85 3.40 -12.62 8.73
N LYS A 86 3.06 -12.36 7.47
CA LYS A 86 3.99 -11.80 6.49
C LYS A 86 4.06 -10.28 6.58
N LYS A 87 5.12 -9.70 6.00
CA LYS A 87 5.26 -8.26 5.90
C LYS A 87 4.70 -7.79 4.56
N TYR A 88 3.91 -6.73 4.58
CA TYR A 88 3.37 -6.10 3.37
C TYR A 88 3.74 -4.61 3.33
N LYS A 89 3.75 -4.06 2.11
CA LYS A 89 3.78 -2.61 1.87
C LYS A 89 2.55 -2.21 1.07
N LEU A 90 1.97 -1.07 1.40
CA LEU A 90 0.91 -0.48 0.61
C LEU A 90 1.51 0.14 -0.65
N VAL A 91 0.87 -0.08 -1.80
CA VAL A 91 1.27 0.54 -3.08
C VAL A 91 0.08 1.16 -3.78
N HIS A 92 0.36 2.22 -4.55
CA HIS A 92 -0.56 2.83 -5.50
C HIS A 92 -0.26 2.25 -6.89
N ASN A 93 -1.24 1.61 -7.52
CA ASN A 93 -1.05 0.87 -8.76
C ASN A 93 -0.76 1.78 -9.97
N ASP A 94 -1.27 3.00 -9.95
CA ASP A 94 -1.01 4.04 -10.95
C ASP A 94 0.25 4.88 -10.68
N GLY A 95 0.95 4.64 -9.56
CA GLY A 95 2.11 5.42 -9.13
C GLY A 95 1.79 6.84 -8.63
N ASN A 96 0.52 7.24 -8.60
CA ASN A 96 0.10 8.56 -8.14
C ASN A 96 -0.30 8.51 -6.65
N LEU A 97 0.57 9.01 -5.77
CA LEU A 97 0.37 9.02 -4.32
C LEU A 97 -0.89 9.79 -3.87
N GLY A 98 -1.42 10.68 -4.71
CA GLY A 98 -2.65 11.42 -4.44
C GLY A 98 -3.92 10.63 -4.76
N ASN A 99 -3.84 9.51 -5.47
CA ASN A 99 -4.98 8.67 -5.85
C ASN A 99 -5.23 7.56 -4.80
N CYS A 100 -5.84 7.96 -3.67
CA CYS A 100 -6.17 7.06 -2.58
C CYS A 100 -7.45 6.22 -2.80
N GLN A 101 -7.94 6.07 -4.05
CA GLN A 101 -9.12 5.26 -4.32
C GLN A 101 -8.85 3.79 -3.98
N ALA A 102 -9.79 3.11 -3.32
CA ALA A 102 -9.53 1.79 -2.74
C ALA A 102 -9.05 0.74 -3.76
N ASN A 103 -9.57 0.72 -4.99
CA ASN A 103 -9.11 -0.22 -6.02
C ASN A 103 -7.73 0.13 -6.64
N ASN A 104 -7.22 1.33 -6.40
CA ASN A 104 -5.85 1.72 -6.77
C ASN A 104 -4.83 1.26 -5.71
N LEU A 105 -5.29 0.86 -4.52
CA LEU A 105 -4.46 0.52 -3.38
C LEU A 105 -4.35 -1.00 -3.20
N GLU A 106 -3.11 -1.49 -3.10
CA GLU A 106 -2.81 -2.91 -2.96
C GLU A 106 -1.73 -3.16 -1.90
N TRP A 107 -1.90 -4.20 -1.08
CA TRP A 107 -0.84 -4.70 -0.20
C TRP A 107 0.06 -5.68 -0.94
N LYS A 108 1.30 -5.29 -1.20
CA LYS A 108 2.31 -6.18 -1.81
C LYS A 108 3.22 -6.77 -0.76
N GLU A 109 3.36 -8.10 -0.77
CA GLU A 109 4.24 -8.83 0.13
C GLU A 109 5.68 -8.33 -0.02
N VAL A 110 6.27 -7.87 1.08
CA VAL A 110 7.69 -7.54 1.15
C VAL A 110 8.43 -8.87 1.33
N ARG A 111 9.01 -9.36 0.24
CA ARG A 111 9.87 -10.54 0.28
C ARG A 111 11.00 -10.29 1.28
N LYS A 112 11.06 -11.12 2.34
CA LYS A 112 12.23 -11.16 3.22
C LYS A 112 13.35 -11.82 2.41
N TYR A 113 14.45 -11.09 2.22
CA TYR A 113 15.68 -11.68 1.71
C TYR A 113 16.49 -12.15 2.90
N ASP A 114 17.06 -13.35 2.81
CA ASP A 114 18.06 -13.79 3.77
C ASP A 114 19.24 -12.82 3.69
N PRO A 115 19.69 -12.22 4.81
CA PRO A 115 20.81 -11.27 4.80
C PRO A 115 22.12 -11.90 4.27
N LEU A 116 22.23 -13.22 4.26
CA LEU A 116 23.38 -13.97 3.74
C LEU A 116 23.11 -14.56 2.34
N ALA A 117 21.98 -14.25 1.70
CA ALA A 117 21.67 -14.75 0.36
C ALA A 117 22.70 -14.22 -0.67
N THR A 118 23.44 -15.15 -1.29
CA THR A 118 24.36 -14.85 -2.39
C THR A 118 23.69 -14.93 -3.77
N ARG A 119 22.43 -15.40 -3.84
CA ARG A 119 21.62 -15.52 -5.06
C ARG A 119 20.17 -15.08 -4.81
N ARG A 120 19.52 -14.44 -5.79
CA ARG A 120 18.13 -13.98 -5.69
C ARG A 120 17.38 -14.08 -7.01
N LYS A 121 16.09 -14.46 -6.97
CA LYS A 121 15.19 -14.36 -8.13
C LYS A 121 14.48 -13.01 -8.16
N ILE A 122 14.63 -12.26 -9.24
CA ILE A 122 14.00 -10.95 -9.45
C ILE A 122 12.64 -11.09 -10.16
N GLY A 123 11.86 -10.01 -10.21
CA GLY A 123 10.45 -10.02 -10.62
C GLY A 123 10.18 -10.56 -12.02
N ASN A 124 11.16 -10.43 -12.93
CA ASN A 124 11.09 -10.94 -14.30
C ASN A 124 11.49 -12.43 -14.43
N GLY A 125 11.73 -13.12 -13.32
CA GLY A 125 12.07 -14.55 -13.32
C GLY A 125 13.56 -14.87 -13.39
N LEU A 126 14.43 -13.89 -13.66
CA LEU A 126 15.87 -14.08 -13.66
C LEU A 126 16.41 -14.30 -12.25
N THR A 127 17.50 -15.05 -12.12
CA THR A 127 18.26 -15.18 -10.87
C THR A 127 19.56 -14.40 -10.98
N VAL A 128 19.89 -13.62 -9.96
CA VAL A 128 21.08 -12.77 -9.92
C VAL A 128 21.91 -13.14 -8.70
N THR A 129 23.23 -13.16 -8.83
CA THR A 129 24.15 -13.39 -7.70
C THR A 129 24.77 -12.08 -7.21
N VAL A 130 25.36 -12.12 -6.01
CA VAL A 130 26.15 -10.99 -5.47
C VAL A 130 27.37 -10.65 -6.32
N GLU A 131 27.88 -11.63 -7.08
CA GLU A 131 28.98 -11.46 -8.04
C GLU A 131 28.53 -10.84 -9.37
N GLY A 132 27.24 -10.51 -9.52
CA GLY A 132 26.69 -9.94 -10.74
C GLY A 132 26.36 -10.97 -11.84
N LYS A 133 26.46 -12.27 -11.56
CA LYS A 133 26.07 -13.31 -12.53
C LYS A 133 24.54 -13.37 -12.66
N ILE A 134 24.05 -13.42 -13.90
CA ILE A 134 22.63 -13.47 -14.22
C ILE A 134 22.32 -14.86 -14.78
N PHE A 135 21.24 -15.48 -14.32
CA PHE A 135 20.79 -16.80 -14.76
C PHE A 135 19.33 -16.74 -15.24
N ASP A 136 19.05 -17.37 -16.39
CA ASP A 136 17.69 -17.68 -16.83
C ASP A 136 17.49 -19.21 -16.85
N LYS A 137 16.44 -19.69 -16.18
CA LYS A 137 16.11 -21.13 -16.05
C LYS A 137 17.32 -22.02 -15.69
N GLY A 138 18.25 -21.50 -14.87
CA GLY A 138 19.45 -22.20 -14.42
C GLY A 138 20.67 -22.08 -15.35
N LYS A 139 20.55 -21.45 -16.52
CA LYS A 139 21.66 -21.16 -17.42
C LYS A 139 22.20 -19.76 -17.16
N GLU A 140 23.51 -19.63 -16.99
CA GLU A 140 24.18 -18.32 -16.87
C GLU A 140 24.09 -17.58 -18.21
N LEU A 141 23.62 -16.33 -18.17
CA LEU A 141 23.55 -15.47 -19.33
C LEU A 141 24.90 -14.76 -19.51
N PRO A 142 25.47 -14.73 -20.72
CA PRO A 142 26.66 -13.95 -20.99
C PRO A 142 26.36 -12.46 -20.82
N ILE A 143 27.29 -11.74 -20.21
CA ILE A 143 27.24 -10.29 -20.11
C ILE A 143 28.23 -9.74 -21.14
N GLU A 144 27.70 -9.18 -22.22
CA GLU A 144 28.53 -8.45 -23.19
C GLU A 144 29.02 -7.14 -22.56
N LYS A 145 30.33 -6.94 -22.58
CA LYS A 145 30.99 -5.74 -22.04
C LYS A 145 31.32 -4.72 -23.12
N GLU A 146 31.10 -5.08 -24.38
CA GLU A 146 31.41 -4.27 -25.55
C GLU A 146 30.11 -3.93 -26.26
N THR A 147 29.95 -2.64 -26.59
CA THR A 147 28.89 -2.15 -27.47
C THR A 147 29.58 -1.68 -28.74
N GLY A 148 29.97 -2.64 -29.59
CA GLY A 148 30.60 -2.37 -30.88
C GLY A 148 29.65 -2.69 -32.02
N ASP A 149 29.43 -1.71 -32.90
CA ASP A 149 28.84 -1.98 -34.21
C ASP A 149 29.86 -2.76 -35.05
N ARG A 150 29.39 -3.77 -35.80
CA ARG A 150 30.22 -4.71 -36.55
C ARG A 150 30.62 -4.15 -37.94
N ASP A 151 30.61 -2.83 -38.09
CA ASP A 151 30.95 -2.11 -39.31
C ASP A 151 32.29 -1.35 -39.16
N THR A 152 33.40 -2.08 -39.01
CA THR A 152 34.77 -1.52 -39.13
C THR A 152 35.68 -2.49 -39.86
#